data_AF-A0A3M2B0L6-F1
#
_entry.id   AF-A0A3M2B0L6-F1
#
_cell.length_a   1.000
_cell.length_b   1.000
_cell.length_c   1.000
_cell.angle_alpha   90.00
_cell.angle_beta   90.00
_cell.angle_gamma   90.00
#
_symmetry.space_group_name_H-M   'P 1'
#
loop_
_entity.id
_entity.type
_entity.pdbx_description
1 polymer ?
#
loop_
_entity_poly.entity_id
_entity_poly.type
_entity_poly.pdbx_seq_one_letter_code
_entity_poly.pdbx_strand_id
1 'polypeptide(L)' 'ARISGDPLALASALEKIHNYVHQIPAEVNQGTAHLFIENPLSGQGIWELFSTHPSTEKRIERLKELAREMGVFAY' A
#
# COMPACT_ATOMS: atom_id res chain seq x y z
N ALA A 1 3.04 -10.10 6.69
CA ALA A 1 4.19 -10.25 7.60
C ALA A 1 3.87 -11.18 8.77
N ARG A 2 3.11 -10.80 9.81
CA ARG A 2 2.91 -11.68 10.98
C ARG A 2 2.15 -12.98 10.67
N ILE A 3 1.10 -12.92 9.85
CA ILE A 3 0.32 -14.10 9.46
C ILE A 3 1.07 -14.89 8.38
N SER A 4 1.53 -14.20 7.33
CA SER A 4 2.21 -14.83 6.19
C SER A 4 3.64 -15.29 6.47
N GLY A 5 4.27 -14.84 7.57
CA GLY A 5 5.69 -14.99 7.85
C GLY A 5 6.62 -14.19 6.92
N ASP A 6 6.12 -13.72 5.77
CA ASP A 6 6.89 -13.08 4.71
C ASP A 6 6.49 -11.59 4.55
N PRO A 7 7.35 -10.64 4.97
CA PRO A 7 7.13 -9.22 4.72
C PRO A 7 7.37 -8.81 3.27
N LEU A 8 8.30 -9.44 2.54
CA LEU A 8 8.66 -9.06 1.17
C LEU A 8 7.59 -9.49 0.16
N ALA A 9 7.02 -10.68 0.32
CA ALA A 9 5.87 -11.10 -0.49
C ALA A 9 4.68 -10.16 -0.30
N LEU A 10 4.44 -9.70 0.94
CA LEU A 10 3.37 -8.72 1.20
C LEU A 10 3.68 -7.36 0.56
N ALA A 11 4.94 -6.91 0.61
CA ALA A 11 5.37 -5.68 -0.05
C ALA A 11 5.15 -5.76 -1.57
N SER A 12 5.54 -6.86 -2.20
CA SER A 12 5.33 -7.10 -3.64
C SER A 12 3.84 -7.15 -4.01
N ALA A 13 3.01 -7.77 -3.18
CA ALA A 13 1.56 -7.80 -3.41
C ALA A 13 0.95 -6.40 -3.38
N LEU A 14 1.34 -5.57 -2.40
CA LEU A 14 0.86 -4.19 -2.30
C LEU A 14 1.31 -3.36 -3.51
N GLU A 15 2.57 -3.49 -3.94
CA GLU A 15 3.08 -2.79 -5.12
C GLU A 15 2.30 -3.17 -6.40
N LYS A 16 1.96 -4.44 -6.57
CA LYS A 16 1.16 -4.91 -7.71
C LYS A 16 -0.26 -4.36 -7.68
N ILE A 17 -0.91 -4.37 -6.51
CA ILE A 17 -2.26 -3.78 -6.35
C ILE A 17 -2.20 -2.30 -6.67
N HIS A 18 -1.19 -1.60 -6.16
CA HIS A 18 -1.03 -0.16 -6.36
C HIS A 18 -0.91 0.22 -7.82
N ASN A 19 -0.02 -0.45 -8.52
CA ASN A 19 0.18 -0.22 -9.94
C ASN A 19 -1.07 -0.57 -10.76
N TYR A 20 -1.83 -1.60 -10.37
CA TYR A 20 -3.04 -2.02 -11.09
C TYR A 20 -4.21 -1.04 -10.88
N VAL A 21 -4.42 -0.55 -9.66
CA VAL A 21 -5.49 0.41 -9.35
C VAL A 21 -5.34 1.70 -10.15
N HIS A 22 -4.11 2.17 -10.37
CA HIS A 22 -3.85 3.36 -11.16
C HIS A 22 -4.00 3.16 -12.68
N GLN A 23 -4.01 1.91 -13.15
CA GLN A 23 -4.18 1.59 -14.58
C GLN A 23 -5.65 1.53 -15.00
N ILE A 24 -6.57 1.28 -14.07
CA ILE A 24 -8.00 1.17 -14.34
C ILE A 24 -8.71 2.28 -13.56
N PRO A 25 -9.06 3.41 -14.20
CA PRO A 25 -9.80 4.47 -13.55
C PRO A 25 -11.16 3.94 -13.11
N ALA A 26 -11.38 3.89 -11.80
CA ALA A 26 -12.67 3.56 -11.21
C ALA A 26 -13.41 4.85 -10.83
N GLU A 27 -14.72 4.92 -11.09
CA GLU A 27 -15.55 5.99 -10.52
C GLU A 27 -15.68 5.77 -9.01
N VAL A 28 -14.86 6.49 -8.24
CA VAL A 28 -14.83 6.36 -6.78
C VAL A 28 -15.59 7.52 -6.15
N ASN A 29 -16.62 7.20 -5.38
CA ASN A 29 -17.26 8.18 -4.51
C ASN A 29 -16.30 8.58 -3.39
N GLN A 30 -15.98 9.88 -3.31
CA GLN A 30 -15.05 10.43 -2.31
C GLN A 30 -15.45 10.10 -0.87
N GLY A 31 -16.76 10.07 -0.56
CA GLY A 31 -17.28 9.72 0.77
C GLY A 31 -16.99 8.27 1.17
N THR A 32 -16.72 7.39 0.19
CA THR A 32 -16.41 5.97 0.42
C THR A 32 -14.93 5.63 0.21
N ALA A 33 -14.09 6.61 -0.15
CA ALA A 33 -12.67 6.37 -0.44
C ALA A 33 -11.91 5.68 0.71
N HIS A 34 -12.34 5.92 1.96
CA HIS A 34 -11.77 5.31 3.17
C HIS A 34 -12.08 3.80 3.33
N LEU A 35 -13.03 3.24 2.58
CA LEU A 35 -13.34 1.81 2.58
C LEU A 35 -12.39 1.00 1.70
N PHE A 36 -11.66 1.67 0.79
CA PHE A 36 -10.76 1.00 -0.12
C PHE A 36 -9.41 0.74 0.54
N ILE A 37 -8.85 -0.43 0.25
CA ILE A 37 -7.48 -0.81 0.66
C ILE A 37 -6.46 0.16 0.06
N GLU A 38 -6.81 0.75 -1.09
CA GLU A 38 -6.05 1.74 -1.82
C GLU A 38 -6.97 2.77 -2.49
N ASN A 39 -6.64 4.05 -2.38
CA ASN A 39 -7.44 5.14 -2.93
C ASN A 39 -7.05 5.40 -4.39
N PRO A 40 -7.90 5.13 -5.40
CA PRO A 40 -7.56 5.35 -6.81
C PRO A 40 -7.44 6.84 -7.17
N LEU A 41 -7.85 7.73 -6.26
CA LEU A 41 -7.78 9.18 -6.40
C LEU A 41 -6.46 9.76 -5.89
N SER A 42 -5.46 8.92 -5.55
CA SER A 42 -4.15 9.35 -5.02
C SER A 42 -3.26 9.97 -6.10
N GLY A 43 -3.71 11.10 -6.65
CA GLY A 43 -2.94 11.99 -7.50
C GLY A 43 -2.86 13.38 -6.86
N GLN A 44 -1.73 13.65 -6.20
CA GLN A 44 -1.25 14.99 -5.77
C GLN A 44 -2.01 15.71 -4.63
N GLY A 45 -1.27 16.01 -3.54
CA GLY A 45 -1.63 17.06 -2.56
C GLY A 45 -1.91 16.60 -1.13
N ILE A 46 -2.44 17.54 -0.33
CA ILE A 46 -2.80 17.52 1.11
C ILE A 46 -3.69 16.34 1.59
N TRP A 47 -4.03 15.39 0.72
CA TRP A 47 -4.87 14.23 1.03
C TRP A 47 -4.21 13.17 1.90
N GLU A 48 -2.87 13.20 2.01
CA GLU A 48 -2.14 12.37 2.97
C GLU A 48 -2.57 12.67 4.43
N LEU A 49 -3.04 13.89 4.70
CA LEU A 49 -3.53 14.32 6.02
C LEU A 49 -4.94 13.82 6.37
N PHE A 50 -5.72 13.39 5.38
CA PHE A 50 -7.07 12.84 5.57
C PHE A 50 -7.14 11.32 5.44
N SER A 51 -6.00 10.68 5.14
CA SER A 51 -5.91 9.23 5.09
C SER A 51 -5.78 8.70 6.52
N THR A 52 -6.77 7.93 6.96
CA THR A 52 -6.71 7.17 8.23
C THR A 52 -5.67 6.05 8.20
N HIS A 53 -5.04 5.85 7.04
CA HIS A 53 -3.99 4.88 6.81
C HIS A 53 -2.75 5.53 6.18
N PRO A 54 -1.54 5.06 6.52
CA PRO A 54 -0.32 5.46 5.82
C PRO A 54 -0.42 5.08 4.33
N SER A 55 0.22 5.88 3.46
CA SER A 55 0.26 5.61 2.02
C SER A 55 0.81 4.20 1.70
N THR A 56 0.50 3.69 0.50
CA THR A 56 0.97 2.37 0.07
C THR A 56 2.50 2.31 0.04
N GLU A 57 3.17 3.38 -0.38
CA GLU A 57 4.63 3.50 -0.39
C GLU A 57 5.20 3.37 1.02
N LYS A 58 4.66 4.12 1.99
CA LYS A 58 5.08 4.04 3.40
C LYS A 58 4.83 2.66 4.00
N ARG A 59 3.78 1.96 3.56
CA ARG A 59 3.50 0.58 3.98
C ARG A 59 4.55 -0.38 3.40
N ILE A 60 4.93 -0.22 2.13
CA ILE A 60 5.98 -1.00 1.46
C ILE A 60 7.33 -0.77 2.15
N GLU A 61 7.69 0.47 2.44
CA GLU A 61 8.94 0.82 3.15
C GLU A 61 9.04 0.11 4.50
N ARG A 62 8.00 0.19 5.33
CA ARG A 62 7.96 -0.49 6.63
C ARG A 62 8.05 -2.01 6.50
N LEU A 63 7.48 -2.61 5.46
CA LEU A 63 7.60 -4.04 5.22
C LEU A 63 9.02 -4.44 4.80
N LYS A 64 9.69 -3.62 4.00
CA LYS A 64 11.10 -3.81 3.64
C LYS A 64 12.02 -3.65 4.87
N GLU A 65 11.74 -2.70 5.75
CA GLU A 65 12.42 -2.54 7.05
C GLU A 65 12.25 -3.78 7.92
N LEU A 66 11.01 -4.23 8.09
CA LEU A 66 10.70 -5.44 8.86
C LEU A 66 11.40 -6.68 8.28
N ALA A 67 11.50 -6.79 6.96
CA ALA A 67 12.25 -7.87 6.32
C ALA A 67 13.74 -7.83 6.70
N ARG A 68 14.36 -6.64 6.70
CA ARG A 68 15.75 -6.46 7.15
C ARG A 68 15.94 -6.87 8.60
N GLU A 69 15.04 -6.45 9.49
CA GLU A 69 15.06 -6.83 10.90
C GLU A 69 14.89 -8.34 11.12
N MET A 70 14.05 -8.98 10.30
CA MET A 70 13.82 -10.43 10.34
C MET A 70 14.92 -11.25 9.63
N GLY A 71 15.88 -10.61 8.98
CA GLY A 71 16.89 -11.30 8.16
C GLY A 71 16.32 -12.00 6.92
N VAL A 72 15.15 -11.56 6.45
CA VAL A 72 14.49 -12.07 5.23
C VAL A 72 14.95 -11.21 4.06
N PHE A 73 15.67 -11.81 3.12
CA PHE A 73 16.15 -11.14 1.91
C PHE A 73 15.38 -11.62 0.68
N ALA A 74 15.29 -10.75 -0.33
CA ALA A 74 14.75 -11.15 -1.61
C ALA A 74 15.68 -12.20 -2.24
N TYR A 75 15.10 -13.31 -2.70
CA TYR A 75 15.78 -14.35 -3.48
C TYR A 75 15.99 -13.92 -4.92
#